data_AF-A0AAU9XUW7-F1
#
_entry.id   AF-A0AAU9XUW7-F1
#
_cell.length_a   1.000
_cell.length_b   1.000
_cell.length_c   1.000
_cell.angle_alpha   90.00
_cell.angle_beta   90.00
_cell.angle_gamma   90.00
#
_symmetry.space_group_name_H-M   'P 1'
#
loop_
_entity.id
_entity.type
_entity.pdbx_description
1 polymer ?
#
loop_
_entity_poly.entity_id
_entity_poly.type
_entity_poly.pdbx_seq_one_letter_code
_entity_poly.pdbx_strand_id
1 'polypeptide(L)'
;CRRLKFTTTVDGYALKGHVIKNISVKAAIHLHSHCKNLCIMEDTCVSINIGLLKGRFLCQLSNSDHIKHLGDLENEEGFTYRGREGSNPLNNTMSACHTSPCLNGGTCQPGITVMDYTCVCQSGFTGKGCEKGFNAVFTNLDRTGRTGPKSLDNHYAGQDHDGQVSLSRGIQLWTVPYSGHYRIEAIGAAGGYNEQHDGIYAEYRGRGARISGTFVLINGEIIQILVGQEGGKSERTSSGGGGSFVVKETNNCLVIAGGGGGVIDPQSRHAGCDASANTTGNPGYRSWSGGSNGHGSQTVDDCKAGGGGGGFYSDGRSGLEYGGVLGNGSEGGKAFLNGGKGGRAAMPIMFGGFGGGGGGTHYKGGAGGGGGYSGGSSGAGVSDSCGGGGGSFNSGRDQRNDCCYNSDGHGQVTVTLLKGN
;
A
#
# COMPACT_ATOMS: atom_id res chain seq x y z
N CYS A 1 -29.16 24.47 0.21
CA CYS A 1 -29.61 25.00 1.53
C CYS A 1 -29.98 23.80 2.40
N ARG A 2 -29.22 23.54 3.48
CA ARG A 2 -29.38 22.36 4.33
C ARG A 2 -30.59 22.53 5.28
N ARG A 3 -31.46 21.52 5.38
CA ARG A 3 -32.67 21.57 6.22
C ARG A 3 -32.58 20.53 7.34
N LEU A 4 -32.03 20.93 8.49
CA LEU A 4 -32.06 20.12 9.71
C LEU A 4 -33.30 20.46 10.55
N LYS A 5 -34.08 19.44 10.89
CA LYS A 5 -35.15 19.52 11.89
C LYS A 5 -34.72 18.76 13.14
N PHE A 6 -34.64 19.49 14.25
CA PHE A 6 -34.49 18.90 15.58
C PHE A 6 -35.88 18.70 16.17
N THR A 7 -36.37 17.47 16.16
CA THR A 7 -37.71 17.12 16.65
C THR A 7 -37.64 16.46 18.02
N THR A 8 -36.59 15.68 18.31
CA THR A 8 -36.35 15.14 19.65
C THR A 8 -35.71 16.20 20.54
N THR A 9 -36.24 16.37 21.75
CA THR A 9 -35.67 17.22 22.80
C THR A 9 -35.71 16.44 24.11
N VAL A 10 -34.56 16.34 24.80
CA VAL A 10 -34.43 15.62 26.08
C VAL A 10 -33.70 16.54 27.06
N ASP A 11 -34.40 16.95 28.11
CA ASP A 11 -33.86 17.82 29.16
C ASP A 11 -33.07 17.02 30.20
N GLY A 12 -31.98 17.59 30.71
CA GLY A 12 -31.08 16.93 31.67
C GLY A 12 -30.17 15.88 31.04
N TYR A 13 -30.02 15.89 29.71
CA TYR A 13 -29.19 14.95 28.96
C TYR A 13 -28.33 15.66 27.94
N ALA A 14 -27.22 15.03 27.60
CA ALA A 14 -26.31 15.45 26.54
C ALA A 14 -25.74 14.23 25.81
N LEU A 15 -25.57 14.34 24.50
CA LEU A 15 -24.86 13.34 23.73
C LEU A 15 -23.36 13.50 23.96
N LYS A 16 -22.72 12.48 24.54
CA LYS A 16 -21.28 12.45 24.84
C LYS A 16 -20.50 11.75 23.72
N GLY A 17 -19.18 11.97 23.66
CA GLY A 17 -18.28 11.30 22.70
C GLY A 17 -18.35 11.76 21.23
N HIS A 18 -19.40 12.50 20.84
CA HIS A 18 -19.66 12.89 19.44
C HIS A 18 -19.62 14.41 19.20
N VAL A 19 -19.21 15.19 20.20
CA VAL A 19 -19.13 16.65 20.10
C VAL A 19 -17.95 17.05 19.21
N ILE A 20 -18.25 17.66 18.07
CA ILE A 20 -17.26 18.15 17.11
C ILE A 20 -16.88 19.61 17.32
N LYS A 21 -17.74 20.40 17.98
CA LYS A 21 -17.50 21.84 18.18
C LYS A 21 -18.19 22.37 19.43
N ASN A 22 -17.45 23.09 20.24
CA ASN A 22 -17.94 23.81 21.42
C ASN A 22 -17.99 25.31 21.14
N ILE A 23 -19.15 25.93 21.26
CA ILE A 23 -19.36 27.34 20.93
C ILE A 23 -19.98 28.04 22.13
N SER A 24 -19.22 28.94 22.76
CA SER A 24 -19.72 29.75 23.86
C SER A 24 -20.40 31.03 23.35
N VAL A 25 -21.64 31.28 23.77
CA VAL A 25 -22.43 32.45 23.34
C VAL A 25 -22.67 33.37 24.54
N LYS A 26 -22.44 34.68 24.35
CA LYS A 26 -22.51 35.68 25.43
C LYS A 26 -23.94 36.14 25.79
N ALA A 27 -24.94 35.89 24.94
CA ALA A 27 -26.32 36.33 25.14
C ALA A 27 -27.32 35.17 24.95
N ALA A 28 -28.33 35.09 25.83
CA ALA A 28 -29.35 34.03 25.84
C ALA A 28 -30.43 34.18 24.76
N ILE A 29 -30.51 35.36 24.13
CA ILE A 29 -31.63 35.73 23.26
C ILE A 29 -31.58 34.86 22.01
N HIS A 30 -32.61 34.01 21.85
CA HIS A 30 -32.71 33.03 20.78
C HIS A 30 -31.57 31.99 20.71
N LEU A 31 -30.96 31.64 21.85
CA LEU A 31 -29.88 30.65 21.93
C LEU A 31 -30.18 29.37 21.13
N HIS A 32 -31.41 28.87 21.25
CA HIS A 32 -31.87 27.70 20.51
C HIS A 32 -31.78 27.85 18.99
N SER A 33 -32.25 28.97 18.42
CA SER A 33 -32.18 29.19 16.98
C SER A 33 -30.74 29.46 16.54
N HIS A 34 -29.93 30.08 17.39
CA HIS A 34 -28.51 30.31 17.14
C HIS A 34 -27.72 29.00 17.06
N CYS A 35 -27.80 28.12 18.08
CA CYS A 35 -27.14 26.81 18.05
C CYS A 35 -27.63 25.98 16.85
N LYS A 36 -28.93 26.03 16.54
CA LYS A 36 -29.51 25.36 15.37
C LYS A 36 -28.89 25.87 14.06
N ASN A 37 -28.79 27.18 13.87
CA ASN A 37 -28.22 27.76 12.66
C ASN A 37 -26.72 27.44 12.54
N LEU A 38 -25.99 27.45 13.64
CA LEU A 38 -24.59 27.02 13.68
C LEU A 38 -24.45 25.55 13.25
N CYS A 39 -25.33 24.67 13.72
CA CYS A 39 -25.34 23.27 13.27
C CYS A 39 -25.68 23.15 11.78
N ILE A 40 -26.65 23.93 11.28
CA ILE A 40 -27.02 23.93 9.85
C ILE A 40 -25.84 24.34 8.96
N MET A 41 -25.02 25.28 9.41
CA MET A 41 -23.82 25.72 8.67
C MET A 41 -22.62 24.78 8.81
N GLU A 42 -22.66 23.82 9.74
CA GLU A 42 -21.57 22.88 9.99
C GLU A 42 -21.92 21.52 9.39
N ASP A 43 -21.38 21.18 8.22
CA ASP A 43 -21.85 20.08 7.35
C ASP A 43 -21.95 18.71 8.04
N THR A 44 -21.12 18.44 9.04
CA THR A 44 -21.12 17.17 9.78
C THR A 44 -22.07 17.18 10.98
N CYS A 45 -22.55 18.33 11.43
CA CYS A 45 -23.38 18.44 12.64
C CYS A 45 -24.80 17.88 12.43
N VAL A 46 -25.25 16.93 13.25
CA VAL A 46 -26.59 16.33 13.15
C VAL A 46 -27.40 16.40 14.45
N SER A 47 -26.79 16.73 15.59
CA SER A 47 -27.49 17.01 16.86
C SER A 47 -26.77 18.10 17.64
N ILE A 48 -27.44 18.66 18.65
CA ILE A 48 -26.87 19.71 19.50
C ILE A 48 -27.13 19.43 20.98
N ASN A 49 -26.14 19.71 21.84
CA ASN A 49 -26.37 19.93 23.26
C ASN A 49 -26.39 21.43 23.53
N ILE A 50 -27.33 21.88 24.35
CA ILE A 50 -27.44 23.29 24.76
C ILE A 50 -27.42 23.32 26.27
N GLY A 51 -26.45 24.00 26.86
CA GLY A 51 -26.36 24.08 28.32
C GLY A 51 -25.67 25.35 28.81
N LEU A 52 -25.44 25.39 30.11
CA LEU A 52 -24.74 26.47 30.81
C LEU A 52 -23.45 25.93 31.43
N LEU A 53 -22.33 26.56 31.10
CA LEU A 53 -21.03 26.24 31.70
C LEU A 53 -20.38 27.52 32.22
N LYS A 54 -20.16 27.59 33.54
CA LYS A 54 -19.52 28.73 34.21
C LYS A 54 -20.15 30.10 33.87
N GLY A 55 -21.49 30.16 33.81
CA GLY A 55 -22.24 31.39 33.52
C GLY A 55 -22.26 31.82 32.04
N ARG A 56 -21.75 30.99 31.13
CA ARG A 56 -21.88 31.19 29.66
C ARG A 56 -22.73 30.10 29.05
N PHE A 57 -23.53 30.46 28.05
CA PHE A 57 -24.27 29.48 27.27
C PHE A 57 -23.32 28.74 26.34
N LEU A 58 -23.46 27.42 26.30
CA LEU A 58 -22.63 26.54 25.47
C LEU A 58 -23.54 25.81 24.47
N CYS A 59 -23.26 26.02 23.18
CA CYS A 59 -23.76 25.17 22.11
C CYS A 59 -22.68 24.12 21.81
N GLN A 60 -23.01 22.84 21.94
CA GLN A 60 -22.17 21.75 21.45
C GLN A 60 -22.79 21.20 20.19
N LEU A 61 -22.04 21.23 19.09
CA LEU A 61 -22.43 20.64 17.82
C LEU A 61 -21.89 19.21 17.78
N SER A 62 -22.71 18.24 17.39
CA SER A 62 -22.33 16.82 17.38
C SER A 62 -22.52 16.19 16.01
N ASN A 63 -21.58 15.35 15.57
CA ASN A 63 -21.65 14.63 14.28
C ASN A 63 -22.49 13.35 14.32
N SER A 64 -23.08 13.03 15.47
CA SER A 64 -23.93 11.87 15.67
C SER A 64 -25.21 12.24 16.43
N ASP A 65 -26.09 11.26 16.65
CA ASP A 65 -27.34 11.43 17.38
C ASP A 65 -27.72 10.16 18.18
N HIS A 66 -28.70 10.32 19.07
CA HIS A 66 -29.30 9.26 19.89
C HIS A 66 -29.91 8.08 19.10
N ILE A 67 -30.06 8.18 17.77
CA ILE A 67 -30.57 7.07 16.95
C ILE A 67 -29.42 6.12 16.63
N LYS A 68 -28.27 6.67 16.21
CA LYS A 68 -27.06 5.87 15.96
C LYS A 68 -26.39 5.41 17.26
N HIS A 69 -26.45 6.22 18.31
CA HIS A 69 -25.73 6.00 19.56
C HIS A 69 -26.63 6.25 20.79
N LEU A 70 -27.61 5.38 20.99
CA LEU A 70 -28.55 5.51 22.12
C LEU A 70 -27.83 5.47 23.48
N GLY A 71 -26.77 4.66 23.61
CA GLY A 71 -26.00 4.52 24.84
C GLY A 71 -25.12 5.72 25.21
N ASP A 72 -24.85 6.61 24.25
CA ASP A 72 -23.99 7.78 24.46
C ASP A 72 -24.80 9.03 24.86
N LEU A 73 -26.13 8.91 24.97
CA LEU A 73 -27.02 9.93 25.50
C LEU A 73 -27.06 9.79 27.03
N GLU A 74 -26.23 10.58 27.71
CA GLU A 74 -26.00 10.47 29.15
C GLU A 74 -26.68 11.61 29.91
N ASN A 75 -26.99 11.36 31.19
CA ASN A 75 -27.54 12.38 32.07
C ASN A 75 -26.48 13.47 32.32
N GLU A 76 -26.85 14.72 32.06
CA GLU A 76 -26.04 15.90 32.33
C GLU A 76 -26.97 17.05 32.75
N GLU A 77 -27.13 17.23 34.07
CA GLU A 77 -27.95 18.28 34.62
C GLU A 77 -27.51 19.67 34.10
N GLY A 78 -28.48 20.46 33.65
CA GLY A 78 -28.24 21.79 33.07
C GLY A 78 -27.98 21.81 31.57
N PHE A 79 -28.03 20.66 30.89
CA PHE A 79 -28.02 20.55 29.44
C PHE A 79 -29.37 20.03 28.90
N THR A 80 -29.72 20.51 27.70
CA THR A 80 -30.82 20.02 26.88
C THR A 80 -30.23 19.47 25.58
N TYR A 81 -30.45 18.19 25.32
CA TYR A 81 -30.10 17.55 24.06
C TYR A 81 -31.20 17.75 23.02
N ARG A 82 -30.83 18.06 21.78
CA ARG A 82 -31.75 18.11 20.63
C ARG A 82 -31.21 17.32 19.45
N GLY A 83 -31.95 16.29 19.07
CA GLY A 83 -31.61 15.35 17.98
C GLY A 83 -32.59 15.40 16.81
N ARG A 84 -32.22 14.73 15.72
CA ARG A 84 -33.10 14.50 14.56
C ARG A 84 -34.22 13.53 14.89
N GLU A 85 -35.22 13.47 14.01
CA GLU A 85 -36.36 12.57 14.14
C GLU A 85 -35.93 11.10 14.22
N GLY A 86 -36.12 10.51 15.41
CA GLY A 86 -36.21 9.07 15.64
C GLY A 86 -37.66 8.79 16.05
N SER A 87 -38.31 7.84 15.36
CA SER A 87 -39.70 7.38 15.55
C SER A 87 -40.60 8.30 16.38
N ASN A 88 -41.39 9.15 15.73
CA ASN A 88 -42.54 9.77 16.39
C ASN A 88 -43.52 8.64 16.76
N PRO A 89 -43.94 8.47 18.03
CA PRO A 89 -44.93 7.46 18.40
C PRO A 89 -46.31 7.67 17.73
N LEU A 90 -46.49 8.75 16.97
CA LEU A 90 -47.73 9.07 16.26
C LEU A 90 -47.62 9.03 14.71
N ASN A 91 -46.44 8.81 14.11
CA ASN A 91 -46.35 8.43 12.69
C ASN A 91 -45.17 7.48 12.40
N ASN A 92 -45.48 6.33 11.80
CA ASN A 92 -44.53 5.28 11.47
C ASN A 92 -43.77 5.62 10.16
N THR A 93 -43.06 6.75 10.13
CA THR A 93 -42.21 7.11 8.98
C THR A 93 -40.76 7.18 9.42
N MET A 94 -40.02 6.09 9.18
CA MET A 94 -38.57 6.03 9.34
C MET A 94 -37.89 6.87 8.25
N SER A 95 -37.04 7.82 8.65
CA SER A 95 -36.15 8.53 7.72
C SER A 95 -35.16 7.55 7.07
N ALA A 96 -34.80 7.79 5.81
CA ALA A 96 -33.76 7.04 5.10
C ALA A 96 -32.41 6.96 5.84
N CYS A 97 -32.11 7.88 6.76
CA CYS A 97 -30.91 7.80 7.58
C CYS A 97 -30.95 6.76 8.70
N HIS A 98 -32.12 6.20 9.03
CA HIS A 98 -32.26 5.20 10.09
C HIS A 98 -31.52 3.89 9.77
N THR A 99 -31.44 3.50 8.49
CA THR A 99 -30.70 2.32 8.06
C THR A 99 -29.18 2.54 8.03
N SER A 100 -28.69 3.72 8.43
CA SER A 100 -27.29 4.13 8.36
C SER A 100 -26.66 3.87 6.97
N PRO A 101 -27.22 4.43 5.89
CA PRO A 101 -26.80 4.12 4.52
C PRO A 101 -25.40 4.64 4.14
N CYS A 102 -24.82 5.54 4.93
CA CYS A 102 -23.49 6.11 4.67
C CYS A 102 -22.40 5.24 5.29
N LEU A 103 -21.48 4.75 4.46
CA LEU A 103 -20.33 3.93 4.81
C LEU A 103 -19.13 4.80 5.21
N ASN A 104 -18.07 4.14 5.70
CA ASN A 104 -16.75 4.74 5.93
C ASN A 104 -16.75 6.02 6.78
N GLY A 105 -17.61 6.06 7.82
CA GLY A 105 -17.71 7.22 8.71
C GLY A 105 -18.45 8.42 8.10
N GLY A 106 -19.13 8.24 6.97
CA GLY A 106 -19.96 9.26 6.34
C GLY A 106 -21.13 9.69 7.23
N THR A 107 -21.44 10.98 7.18
CA THR A 107 -22.58 11.57 7.91
C THR A 107 -23.81 11.57 7.02
N CYS A 108 -24.85 10.83 7.42
CA CYS A 108 -26.12 10.84 6.71
C CYS A 108 -26.89 12.11 7.01
N GLN A 109 -27.40 12.78 5.99
CA GLN A 109 -28.34 13.90 6.09
C GLN A 109 -29.66 13.52 5.42
N PRO A 110 -30.81 13.70 6.07
CA PRO A 110 -32.11 13.45 5.45
C PRO A 110 -32.35 14.43 4.30
N GLY A 111 -32.94 13.92 3.21
CA GLY A 111 -33.29 14.69 2.02
C GLY A 111 -34.64 15.39 2.15
N ILE A 112 -35.22 15.77 1.00
CA ILE A 112 -36.50 16.51 0.95
C ILE A 112 -37.67 15.59 1.31
N THR A 113 -37.65 14.35 0.83
CA THR A 113 -38.63 13.32 1.21
C THR A 113 -38.09 12.44 2.34
N VAL A 114 -38.98 11.73 3.05
CA VAL A 114 -38.60 10.79 4.13
C VAL A 114 -37.72 9.63 3.62
N MET A 115 -37.76 9.33 2.32
CA MET A 115 -36.98 8.28 1.67
C MET A 115 -35.67 8.79 1.04
N ASP A 116 -35.46 10.11 0.97
CA ASP A 116 -34.24 10.69 0.44
C ASP A 116 -33.19 10.88 1.52
N TYR A 117 -31.93 10.72 1.14
CA TYR A 117 -30.77 11.06 1.96
C TYR A 117 -29.61 11.57 1.11
N THR A 118 -28.68 12.24 1.76
CA THR A 118 -27.39 12.66 1.20
C THR A 118 -26.30 12.31 2.20
N CYS A 119 -25.25 11.63 1.75
CA CYS A 119 -24.09 11.36 2.59
C CYS A 119 -23.04 12.46 2.42
N VAL A 120 -22.59 13.01 3.54
CA VAL A 120 -21.37 13.84 3.59
C VAL A 120 -20.22 12.90 3.93
N CYS A 121 -19.33 12.68 2.96
CA CYS A 121 -18.22 11.75 3.10
C CYS A 121 -17.04 12.36 3.86
N GLN A 122 -16.33 11.50 4.60
CA GLN A 122 -15.04 11.87 5.16
C GLN A 122 -14.02 12.10 4.05
N SER A 123 -12.97 12.87 4.32
CA SER A 123 -11.88 13.09 3.38
C SER A 123 -11.29 11.75 2.91
N GLY A 124 -11.08 11.63 1.61
CA GLY A 124 -10.62 10.38 0.98
C GLY A 124 -11.73 9.37 0.66
N PHE A 125 -13.01 9.72 0.86
CA PHE A 125 -14.15 8.89 0.45
C PHE A 125 -15.13 9.66 -0.44
N THR A 126 -15.72 8.97 -1.41
CA THR A 126 -16.68 9.50 -2.39
C THR A 126 -17.76 8.46 -2.70
N GLY A 127 -18.71 8.81 -3.57
CA GLY A 127 -19.87 7.98 -3.89
C GLY A 127 -21.13 8.41 -3.15
N LYS A 128 -22.29 7.89 -3.54
CA LYS A 128 -23.60 8.29 -2.97
C LYS A 128 -23.71 7.90 -1.50
N GLY A 129 -23.12 6.75 -1.14
CA GLY A 129 -23.07 6.20 0.19
C GLY A 129 -21.67 6.28 0.82
N CYS A 130 -20.74 7.07 0.27
CA CYS A 130 -19.33 7.11 0.69
C CYS A 130 -18.60 5.76 0.59
N GLU A 131 -19.03 4.92 -0.34
CA GLU A 131 -18.55 3.56 -0.54
C GLU A 131 -17.18 3.49 -1.25
N LYS A 132 -16.78 4.54 -1.96
CA LYS A 132 -15.54 4.59 -2.73
C LYS A 132 -14.45 5.29 -1.91
N GLY A 133 -13.50 4.53 -1.37
CA GLY A 133 -12.33 5.08 -0.69
C GLY A 133 -11.17 5.33 -1.66
N PHE A 134 -10.23 6.17 -1.24
CA PHE A 134 -8.97 6.41 -1.94
C PHE A 134 -8.25 5.08 -2.20
N ASN A 135 -7.88 4.86 -3.46
CA ASN A 135 -7.18 3.67 -3.92
C ASN A 135 -6.15 4.03 -5.00
N ALA A 136 -4.87 3.97 -4.63
CA ALA A 136 -3.75 4.23 -5.53
C ALA A 136 -3.03 2.94 -5.93
N VAL A 137 -2.77 2.78 -7.23
CA VAL A 137 -2.03 1.64 -7.78
C VAL A 137 -0.76 2.14 -8.45
N PHE A 138 0.38 1.81 -7.86
CA PHE A 138 1.70 2.13 -8.35
C PHE A 138 2.24 0.96 -9.17
N THR A 139 2.80 1.29 -10.32
CA THR A 139 3.28 0.34 -11.34
C THR A 139 4.75 0.62 -11.66
N ASN A 140 5.33 -0.15 -12.55
CA ASN A 140 6.66 0.11 -13.10
C ASN A 140 6.70 1.27 -14.12
N LEU A 141 5.56 1.97 -14.34
CA LEU A 141 5.43 3.08 -15.30
C LEU A 141 5.83 2.69 -16.73
N ASP A 142 5.43 1.49 -17.16
CA ASP A 142 5.72 0.93 -18.48
C ASP A 142 7.24 0.83 -18.80
N ARG A 143 8.06 0.69 -17.74
CA ARG A 143 9.51 0.52 -17.86
C ARG A 143 9.96 -0.88 -17.49
N THR A 144 10.83 -1.42 -18.35
CA THR A 144 11.46 -2.73 -18.18
C THR A 144 12.98 -2.61 -18.19
N GLY A 145 13.64 -3.49 -17.43
CA GLY A 145 15.09 -3.62 -17.36
C GLY A 145 15.68 -3.25 -16.00
N ARG A 146 16.93 -2.79 -16.04
CA ARG A 146 17.80 -2.63 -14.85
C ARG A 146 17.45 -1.41 -14.00
N THR A 147 16.96 -0.35 -14.64
CA THR A 147 16.79 0.98 -14.05
C THR A 147 15.31 1.29 -13.91
N GLY A 148 14.96 2.00 -12.85
CA GLY A 148 13.62 2.51 -12.68
C GLY A 148 13.24 3.58 -13.71
N PRO A 149 11.98 4.01 -13.68
CA PRO A 149 11.44 5.03 -14.57
C PRO A 149 12.14 6.39 -14.44
N LYS A 150 12.14 7.15 -15.54
CA LYS A 150 12.77 8.48 -15.60
C LYS A 150 11.75 9.62 -15.59
N SER A 151 10.50 9.34 -15.96
CA SER A 151 9.39 10.28 -16.00
C SER A 151 8.09 9.57 -15.60
N LEU A 152 7.12 10.32 -15.08
CA LEU A 152 5.77 9.85 -14.79
C LEU A 152 4.86 9.93 -16.02
N ASP A 153 5.22 10.80 -16.96
CA ASP A 153 4.40 11.20 -18.10
C ASP A 153 2.95 11.49 -17.65
N ASN A 154 1.94 10.92 -18.32
CA ASN A 154 0.53 11.04 -17.94
C ASN A 154 0.00 9.77 -17.26
N HIS A 155 0.87 8.88 -16.76
CA HIS A 155 0.47 7.53 -16.34
C HIS A 155 -0.56 7.53 -15.19
N TYR A 156 -0.52 8.54 -14.31
CA TYR A 156 -1.46 8.70 -13.19
C TYR A 156 -2.52 9.78 -13.38
N ALA A 157 -2.61 10.38 -14.57
CA ALA A 157 -3.60 11.42 -14.85
C ALA A 157 -5.03 10.88 -14.63
N GLY A 158 -5.82 11.58 -13.82
CA GLY A 158 -7.20 11.21 -13.48
C GLY A 158 -7.35 10.03 -12.51
N GLN A 159 -6.25 9.48 -11.98
CA GLN A 159 -6.28 8.49 -10.91
C GLN A 159 -6.30 9.17 -9.53
N ASP A 160 -6.61 8.43 -8.46
CA ASP A 160 -6.74 8.99 -7.11
C ASP A 160 -5.48 9.70 -6.59
N HIS A 161 -4.31 9.33 -7.13
CA HIS A 161 -3.00 9.86 -6.77
C HIS A 161 -2.39 10.77 -7.85
N ASP A 162 -3.21 11.27 -8.77
CA ASP A 162 -2.82 12.29 -9.74
C ASP A 162 -2.24 13.53 -9.04
N GLY A 163 -1.12 14.05 -9.54
CA GLY A 163 -0.40 15.19 -8.96
C GLY A 163 0.26 14.96 -7.60
N GLN A 164 0.22 13.73 -7.05
CA GLN A 164 0.75 13.43 -5.69
C GLN A 164 2.09 12.67 -5.72
N VAL A 165 2.62 12.38 -6.91
CA VAL A 165 3.84 11.57 -7.08
C VAL A 165 4.93 12.39 -7.75
N SER A 166 6.16 12.22 -7.26
CA SER A 166 7.38 12.65 -7.95
C SER A 166 8.35 11.48 -8.10
N LEU A 167 9.39 11.62 -8.94
CA LEU A 167 10.37 10.56 -9.17
C LEU A 167 11.76 10.97 -8.69
N SER A 168 12.44 10.06 -8.01
CA SER A 168 13.86 10.16 -7.67
C SER A 168 14.57 8.85 -7.96
N ARG A 169 15.50 8.84 -8.93
CA ARG A 169 16.27 7.65 -9.33
C ARG A 169 15.39 6.42 -9.69
N GLY A 170 14.17 6.66 -10.19
CA GLY A 170 13.19 5.62 -10.52
C GLY A 170 12.38 5.10 -9.34
N ILE A 171 12.56 5.67 -8.15
CA ILE A 171 11.69 5.47 -6.98
C ILE A 171 10.61 6.55 -7.02
N GLN A 172 9.37 6.15 -6.82
CA GLN A 172 8.20 7.02 -6.77
C GLN A 172 8.04 7.55 -5.36
N LEU A 173 8.07 8.87 -5.21
CA LEU A 173 7.85 9.56 -3.93
C LEU A 173 6.40 10.04 -3.91
N TRP A 174 5.56 9.34 -3.15
CA TRP A 174 4.14 9.65 -3.03
C TRP A 174 3.86 10.41 -1.74
N THR A 175 3.15 11.53 -1.85
CA THR A 175 2.70 12.33 -0.69
C THR A 175 1.32 11.87 -0.25
N VAL A 176 1.19 11.45 1.00
CA VAL A 176 -0.07 10.94 1.57
C VAL A 176 -1.13 12.06 1.58
N PRO A 177 -2.28 11.88 0.90
CA PRO A 177 -3.30 12.93 0.78
C PRO A 177 -4.26 12.99 1.97
N TYR A 178 -4.39 11.93 2.77
CA TYR A 178 -5.32 11.88 3.90
C TYR A 178 -4.70 11.16 5.10
N SER A 179 -4.98 11.63 6.31
CA SER A 179 -4.58 10.90 7.53
C SER A 179 -5.55 9.75 7.79
N GLY A 180 -5.03 8.56 8.09
CA GLY A 180 -5.89 7.42 8.40
C GLY A 180 -5.20 6.07 8.39
N HIS A 181 -6.01 5.01 8.42
CA HIS A 181 -5.56 3.64 8.30
C HIS A 181 -5.53 3.21 6.84
N TYR A 182 -4.36 2.79 6.36
CA TYR A 182 -4.13 2.34 5.00
C TYR A 182 -3.81 0.85 4.95
N ARG A 183 -4.43 0.13 4.02
CA ARG A 183 -3.93 -1.16 3.54
C ARG A 183 -2.87 -0.89 2.48
N ILE A 184 -1.67 -1.42 2.68
CA ILE A 184 -0.63 -1.40 1.65
C ILE A 184 -0.37 -2.85 1.27
N GLU A 185 -0.45 -3.14 -0.03
CA GLU A 185 -0.09 -4.42 -0.63
C GLU A 185 1.04 -4.19 -1.63
N ALA A 186 2.12 -4.95 -1.50
CA ALA A 186 3.24 -4.97 -2.43
C ALA A 186 3.35 -6.35 -3.07
N ILE A 187 3.57 -6.36 -4.38
CA ILE A 187 3.78 -7.55 -5.19
C ILE A 187 5.17 -7.44 -5.81
N GLY A 188 6.04 -8.41 -5.57
CA GLY A 188 7.36 -8.49 -6.20
C GLY A 188 7.26 -8.99 -7.65
N ALA A 189 8.26 -8.67 -8.47
CA ALA A 189 8.26 -9.10 -9.87
C ALA A 189 8.64 -10.58 -10.04
N ALA A 190 8.22 -11.18 -11.15
CA ALA A 190 8.67 -12.51 -11.54
C ALA A 190 10.13 -12.48 -12.05
N GLY A 191 10.82 -13.61 -11.89
CA GLY A 191 12.12 -13.85 -12.53
C GLY A 191 11.97 -13.96 -14.05
N GLY A 192 13.09 -13.82 -14.76
CA GLY A 192 13.14 -14.10 -16.19
C GLY A 192 13.08 -15.60 -16.46
N TYR A 193 12.91 -15.98 -17.72
CA TYR A 193 12.93 -17.37 -18.17
C TYR A 193 13.48 -17.47 -19.60
N ASN A 194 13.51 -18.70 -20.12
CA ASN A 194 13.90 -18.97 -21.49
C ASN A 194 12.69 -19.03 -22.45
N GLU A 195 12.68 -18.12 -23.43
CA GLU A 195 11.58 -17.90 -24.37
C GLU A 195 11.55 -18.90 -25.55
N GLN A 196 12.61 -19.68 -25.78
CA GLN A 196 12.68 -20.57 -26.94
C GLN A 196 11.88 -21.89 -26.80
N HIS A 197 11.42 -22.23 -25.60
CA HIS A 197 10.75 -23.51 -25.33
C HIS A 197 9.26 -23.34 -24.98
N ASP A 198 8.40 -23.26 -26.01
CA ASP A 198 6.92 -23.40 -26.03
C ASP A 198 6.15 -22.89 -24.79
N GLY A 199 6.65 -21.89 -24.06
CA GLY A 199 6.06 -21.37 -22.83
C GLY A 199 6.26 -22.20 -21.54
N ILE A 200 6.67 -23.48 -21.62
CA ILE A 200 6.80 -24.37 -20.44
C ILE A 200 7.77 -23.78 -19.39
N TYR A 201 8.87 -23.17 -19.83
CA TYR A 201 9.85 -22.59 -18.90
C TYR A 201 9.36 -21.32 -18.19
N ALA A 202 8.35 -20.65 -18.74
CA ALA A 202 7.67 -19.55 -18.04
C ALA A 202 6.92 -20.07 -16.79
N GLU A 203 6.51 -21.33 -16.77
CA GLU A 203 5.86 -21.96 -15.63
C GLU A 203 6.84 -22.39 -14.53
N TYR A 204 8.15 -22.38 -14.77
CA TYR A 204 9.16 -22.83 -13.79
C TYR A 204 10.01 -21.70 -13.23
N ARG A 205 9.85 -20.47 -13.74
CA ARG A 205 10.53 -19.30 -13.20
C ARG A 205 10.19 -19.04 -11.74
N GLY A 206 11.08 -18.32 -11.07
CA GLY A 206 10.83 -17.77 -9.76
C GLY A 206 9.66 -16.78 -9.79
N ARG A 207 8.69 -16.98 -8.92
CA ARG A 207 7.54 -16.10 -8.72
C ARG A 207 7.84 -15.03 -7.66
N GLY A 208 7.30 -13.83 -7.84
CA GLY A 208 7.38 -12.77 -6.82
C GLY A 208 6.44 -13.02 -5.63
N ALA A 209 6.71 -12.43 -4.48
CA ALA A 209 5.86 -12.54 -3.29
C ALA A 209 4.73 -11.50 -3.31
N ARG A 210 3.68 -11.71 -2.51
CA ARG A 210 2.65 -10.70 -2.20
C ARG A 210 2.59 -10.47 -0.70
N ILE A 211 2.83 -9.23 -0.29
CA ILE A 211 2.99 -8.86 1.11
C ILE A 211 2.07 -7.68 1.40
N SER A 212 1.21 -7.82 2.39
CA SER A 212 0.25 -6.76 2.71
C SER A 212 0.03 -6.58 4.20
N GLY A 213 -0.12 -5.32 4.62
CA GLY A 213 -0.28 -4.95 6.02
C GLY A 213 -1.07 -3.64 6.16
N THR A 214 -1.60 -3.41 7.36
CA THR A 214 -2.32 -2.19 7.73
C THR A 214 -1.42 -1.24 8.50
N PHE A 215 -1.41 0.04 8.09
CA PHE A 215 -0.54 1.09 8.61
C PHE A 215 -1.32 2.36 8.92
N VAL A 216 -0.85 3.15 9.87
CA VAL A 216 -1.35 4.51 10.08
C VAL A 216 -0.43 5.47 9.34
N LEU A 217 -0.99 6.21 8.39
CA LEU A 217 -0.29 7.25 7.65
C LEU A 217 -0.88 8.61 7.97
N ILE A 218 -0.05 9.64 7.91
CA ILE A 218 -0.43 11.03 8.20
C ILE A 218 -0.36 11.83 6.89
N ASN A 219 -1.35 12.70 6.66
CA ASN A 219 -1.35 13.62 5.54
C ASN A 219 -0.01 14.38 5.46
N GLY A 220 0.55 14.45 4.26
CA GLY A 220 1.84 15.10 4.00
C GLY A 220 3.07 14.21 4.22
N GLU A 221 2.94 13.01 4.79
CA GLU A 221 4.06 12.05 4.85
C GLU A 221 4.49 11.65 3.43
N ILE A 222 5.80 11.52 3.21
CA ILE A 222 6.37 11.02 1.95
C ILE A 222 6.67 9.53 2.08
N ILE A 223 6.11 8.74 1.17
CA ILE A 223 6.33 7.31 1.05
C ILE A 223 7.13 7.03 -0.22
N GLN A 224 8.25 6.34 -0.07
CA GLN A 224 9.09 5.85 -1.15
C GLN A 224 8.55 4.51 -1.66
N ILE A 225 8.17 4.47 -2.92
CA ILE A 225 7.60 3.30 -3.60
C ILE A 225 8.51 2.91 -4.75
N LEU A 226 9.14 1.75 -4.63
CA LEU A 226 9.90 1.12 -5.71
C LEU A 226 9.08 -0.07 -6.20
N VAL A 227 8.67 -0.06 -7.47
CA VAL A 227 7.96 -1.20 -8.07
C VAL A 227 8.96 -2.08 -8.82
N GLY A 228 9.03 -3.35 -8.42
CA GLY A 228 9.94 -4.33 -9.01
C GLY A 228 9.66 -4.55 -10.50
N GLN A 229 10.72 -4.69 -11.30
CA GLN A 229 10.62 -5.04 -12.71
C GLN A 229 10.96 -6.52 -12.93
N GLU A 230 10.44 -7.09 -14.02
CA GLU A 230 10.62 -8.49 -14.37
C GLU A 230 12.09 -8.74 -14.72
N GLY A 231 12.62 -9.91 -14.37
CA GLY A 231 13.96 -10.31 -14.77
C GLY A 231 14.09 -10.48 -16.28
N GLY A 232 15.24 -10.10 -16.84
CA GLY A 232 15.54 -10.28 -18.27
C GLY A 232 15.44 -11.74 -18.73
N LYS A 233 14.87 -11.92 -19.92
CA LYS A 233 14.61 -13.20 -20.60
C LYS A 233 15.67 -13.46 -21.68
N SER A 234 16.00 -14.73 -21.93
CA SER A 234 17.03 -15.12 -22.92
C SER A 234 16.98 -16.61 -23.24
N GLU A 235 17.71 -17.05 -24.25
CA GLU A 235 17.69 -18.40 -24.82
C GLU A 235 18.12 -19.55 -23.89
N ARG A 236 18.67 -19.28 -22.69
CA ARG A 236 19.19 -20.37 -21.83
C ARG A 236 19.19 -20.09 -20.32
N THR A 237 19.81 -18.98 -19.93
CA THR A 237 19.85 -18.50 -18.54
C THR A 237 19.03 -17.23 -18.44
N SER A 238 18.54 -16.89 -17.26
CA SER A 238 17.72 -15.69 -17.07
C SER A 238 18.10 -14.94 -15.79
N SER A 239 17.48 -13.79 -15.59
CA SER A 239 17.83 -12.89 -14.49
C SER A 239 16.79 -12.87 -13.39
N GLY A 240 17.19 -12.41 -12.21
CA GLY A 240 16.27 -12.23 -11.09
C GLY A 240 15.32 -11.06 -11.31
N GLY A 241 14.07 -11.22 -10.91
CA GLY A 241 13.09 -10.14 -10.80
C GLY A 241 13.41 -9.24 -9.61
N GLY A 242 13.00 -7.98 -9.69
CA GLY A 242 13.16 -7.04 -8.59
C GLY A 242 12.08 -7.17 -7.53
N GLY A 243 12.45 -6.84 -6.30
CA GLY A 243 11.49 -6.66 -5.21
C GLY A 243 10.72 -5.35 -5.33
N SER A 244 9.55 -5.29 -4.73
CA SER A 244 8.77 -4.06 -4.57
C SER A 244 8.86 -3.57 -3.14
N PHE A 245 9.16 -2.28 -2.96
CA PHE A 245 9.47 -1.67 -1.66
C PHE A 245 8.51 -0.53 -1.37
N VAL A 246 7.95 -0.52 -0.17
CA VAL A 246 7.19 0.60 0.38
C VAL A 246 7.81 1.01 1.70
N VAL A 247 8.44 2.18 1.71
CA VAL A 247 9.35 2.61 2.78
C VAL A 247 9.07 4.08 3.09
N LYS A 248 9.05 4.48 4.36
CA LYS A 248 8.98 5.91 4.70
C LYS A 248 10.27 6.63 4.29
N GLU A 249 10.23 7.95 4.17
CA GLU A 249 11.42 8.76 3.88
C GLU A 249 12.56 8.55 4.90
N THR A 250 12.24 8.22 6.16
CA THR A 250 13.19 7.90 7.22
C THR A 250 13.84 6.50 7.09
N ASN A 251 13.68 5.82 5.95
CA ASN A 251 14.09 4.43 5.71
C ASN A 251 13.43 3.39 6.62
N ASN A 252 12.28 3.73 7.22
CA ASN A 252 11.48 2.76 7.96
C ASN A 252 10.64 1.92 6.98
N CYS A 253 10.94 0.64 6.88
CA CYS A 253 10.22 -0.30 6.01
C CYS A 253 8.78 -0.51 6.49
N LEU A 254 7.81 -0.37 5.57
CA LEU A 254 6.41 -0.74 5.81
C LEU A 254 6.16 -2.17 5.31
N VAL A 255 6.24 -2.35 3.98
CA VAL A 255 6.18 -3.65 3.33
C VAL A 255 7.22 -3.74 2.22
N ILE A 256 7.81 -4.91 2.07
CA ILE A 256 8.71 -5.25 0.96
C ILE A 256 8.33 -6.64 0.48
N ALA A 257 8.06 -6.79 -0.81
CA ALA A 257 7.80 -8.06 -1.44
C ALA A 257 8.99 -8.48 -2.29
N GLY A 258 9.54 -9.67 -2.00
CA GLY A 258 10.67 -10.23 -2.74
C GLY A 258 10.30 -10.55 -4.20
N GLY A 259 11.24 -10.37 -5.11
CA GLY A 259 11.16 -10.79 -6.50
C GLY A 259 11.62 -12.24 -6.69
N GLY A 260 11.16 -12.87 -7.77
CA GLY A 260 11.56 -14.24 -8.12
C GLY A 260 12.98 -14.32 -8.66
N GLY A 261 13.66 -15.45 -8.45
CA GLY A 261 14.94 -15.76 -9.06
C GLY A 261 14.82 -16.18 -10.54
N GLY A 262 15.89 -15.96 -11.30
CA GLY A 262 16.02 -16.48 -12.67
C GLY A 262 16.33 -17.98 -12.68
N VAL A 263 16.17 -18.61 -13.84
CA VAL A 263 16.28 -20.06 -14.06
C VAL A 263 17.24 -20.38 -15.21
N ILE A 264 17.73 -21.63 -15.23
CA ILE A 264 18.60 -22.18 -16.28
C ILE A 264 18.06 -23.54 -16.69
N ASP A 265 17.60 -23.65 -17.94
CA ASP A 265 17.10 -24.89 -18.54
C ASP A 265 16.31 -25.77 -17.53
N PRO A 266 15.27 -25.22 -16.86
CA PRO A 266 14.61 -25.89 -15.74
C PRO A 266 13.91 -27.17 -16.20
N GLN A 267 14.12 -28.26 -15.47
CA GLN A 267 13.42 -29.54 -15.73
C GLN A 267 12.13 -29.66 -14.92
N SER A 268 12.04 -28.92 -13.83
CA SER A 268 10.86 -28.86 -12.97
C SER A 268 10.81 -27.52 -12.22
N ARG A 269 9.68 -27.26 -11.56
CA ARG A 269 9.55 -26.10 -10.66
C ARG A 269 10.31 -26.35 -9.37
N HIS A 270 11.18 -25.43 -9.00
CA HIS A 270 11.87 -25.45 -7.72
C HIS A 270 11.42 -24.29 -6.82
N ALA A 271 10.88 -24.61 -5.65
CA ALA A 271 10.35 -23.60 -4.72
C ALA A 271 11.40 -22.59 -4.25
N GLY A 272 12.69 -22.98 -4.23
CA GLY A 272 13.79 -22.07 -3.89
C GLY A 272 13.97 -20.90 -4.85
N CYS A 273 13.50 -21.01 -6.10
CA CYS A 273 13.54 -19.90 -7.06
C CYS A 273 12.47 -18.85 -6.77
N ASP A 274 11.37 -19.24 -6.13
CA ASP A 274 10.31 -18.30 -5.79
C ASP A 274 10.74 -17.38 -4.64
N ALA A 275 10.16 -16.19 -4.57
CA ALA A 275 10.36 -15.24 -3.49
C ALA A 275 9.85 -15.81 -2.15
N SER A 276 10.57 -15.49 -1.09
CA SER A 276 10.24 -15.87 0.28
C SER A 276 9.25 -14.89 0.89
N ALA A 277 8.25 -15.40 1.63
CA ALA A 277 7.38 -14.57 2.48
C ALA A 277 8.10 -14.08 3.75
N ASN A 278 9.24 -14.69 4.08
CA ASN A 278 10.06 -14.37 5.25
C ASN A 278 11.17 -13.38 4.89
N THR A 279 11.83 -12.84 5.91
CA THR A 279 12.93 -11.87 5.76
C THR A 279 14.16 -12.41 5.05
N THR A 280 14.38 -13.71 5.06
CA THR A 280 15.55 -14.35 4.44
C THR A 280 15.27 -14.67 2.97
N GLY A 281 16.23 -14.34 2.10
CA GLY A 281 16.19 -14.72 0.70
C GLY A 281 16.39 -16.23 0.54
N ASN A 282 15.75 -16.81 -0.46
CA ASN A 282 15.83 -18.24 -0.70
C ASN A 282 17.20 -18.62 -1.33
N PRO A 283 17.62 -19.88 -1.17
CA PRO A 283 18.86 -20.38 -1.72
C PRO A 283 18.78 -20.80 -3.20
N GLY A 284 17.60 -20.80 -3.83
CA GLY A 284 17.47 -21.32 -5.20
C GLY A 284 17.51 -22.84 -5.26
N TYR A 285 17.97 -23.39 -6.37
CA TYR A 285 18.17 -24.83 -6.56
C TYR A 285 19.51 -25.08 -7.25
N ARG A 286 20.31 -26.00 -6.67
CA ARG A 286 21.73 -26.21 -7.01
C ARG A 286 22.52 -24.90 -7.00
N SER A 287 22.37 -24.17 -5.89
CA SER A 287 22.78 -22.79 -5.73
C SER A 287 23.30 -22.54 -4.31
N TRP A 288 23.65 -21.30 -4.00
CA TRP A 288 24.20 -20.90 -2.71
C TRP A 288 23.13 -20.35 -1.75
N SER A 289 23.54 -19.93 -0.56
CA SER A 289 22.64 -19.27 0.38
C SER A 289 22.14 -17.90 -0.13
N GLY A 290 20.87 -17.62 0.12
CA GLY A 290 20.33 -16.28 0.01
C GLY A 290 20.87 -15.35 1.10
N GLY A 291 20.65 -14.06 0.93
CA GLY A 291 20.93 -13.05 1.95
C GLY A 291 19.97 -13.16 3.15
N SER A 292 20.36 -12.55 4.26
CA SER A 292 19.59 -12.52 5.50
C SER A 292 19.67 -11.15 6.16
N ASN A 293 18.77 -10.87 7.11
CA ASN A 293 18.78 -9.64 7.92
C ASN A 293 18.80 -8.34 7.10
N GLY A 294 18.17 -8.33 5.93
CA GLY A 294 18.12 -7.16 5.07
C GLY A 294 19.31 -7.02 4.11
N HIS A 295 20.24 -7.98 4.11
CA HIS A 295 21.43 -7.96 3.26
C HIS A 295 21.21 -8.70 1.93
N GLY A 296 21.92 -8.27 0.88
CA GLY A 296 22.01 -9.01 -0.37
C GLY A 296 22.73 -10.36 -0.19
N SER A 297 22.63 -11.26 -1.16
CA SER A 297 23.38 -12.52 -1.11
C SER A 297 24.88 -12.25 -1.26
N GLN A 298 25.69 -12.79 -0.34
CA GLN A 298 27.15 -12.56 -0.28
C GLN A 298 28.00 -13.80 -0.59
N THR A 299 27.38 -14.97 -0.77
CA THR A 299 28.09 -16.26 -0.82
C THR A 299 28.21 -16.79 -2.25
N VAL A 300 29.41 -16.75 -2.84
CA VAL A 300 29.78 -17.43 -4.10
C VAL A 300 31.31 -17.53 -4.23
N ASP A 301 31.83 -18.72 -4.58
CA ASP A 301 33.23 -18.99 -5.01
C ASP A 301 33.30 -19.65 -6.41
N ASP A 302 32.41 -19.30 -7.33
CA ASP A 302 32.40 -19.83 -8.71
C ASP A 302 32.41 -18.69 -9.75
N CYS A 303 33.25 -18.84 -10.78
CA CYS A 303 33.39 -17.90 -11.88
C CYS A 303 32.18 -17.87 -12.81
N LYS A 304 31.37 -18.94 -12.83
CA LYS A 304 30.17 -19.05 -13.65
C LYS A 304 28.87 -18.72 -12.92
N ALA A 305 28.93 -18.25 -11.67
CA ALA A 305 27.71 -17.92 -10.93
C ALA A 305 27.01 -16.67 -11.48
N GLY A 306 25.68 -16.64 -11.33
CA GLY A 306 24.88 -15.44 -11.56
C GLY A 306 25.10 -14.38 -10.48
N GLY A 307 24.51 -13.20 -10.68
CA GLY A 307 24.56 -12.12 -9.71
C GLY A 307 23.60 -12.41 -8.56
N GLY A 308 24.03 -12.17 -7.33
CA GLY A 308 23.16 -12.25 -6.18
C GLY A 308 22.10 -11.14 -6.19
N GLY A 309 20.95 -11.39 -5.58
CA GLY A 309 19.95 -10.35 -5.36
C GLY A 309 20.45 -9.29 -4.39
N GLY A 310 20.03 -8.04 -4.60
CA GLY A 310 20.20 -6.94 -3.66
C GLY A 310 19.18 -7.02 -2.52
N GLY A 311 19.62 -6.65 -1.31
CA GLY A 311 18.74 -6.52 -0.15
C GLY A 311 18.29 -5.08 0.06
N PHE A 312 17.84 -4.79 1.27
CA PHE A 312 17.56 -3.44 1.71
C PHE A 312 18.84 -2.66 2.02
N TYR A 313 19.75 -3.25 2.81
CA TYR A 313 20.95 -2.57 3.33
C TYR A 313 22.19 -2.72 2.45
N SER A 314 22.31 -3.80 1.69
CA SER A 314 23.53 -4.08 0.90
C SER A 314 23.24 -4.70 -0.45
N ASP A 315 24.14 -4.43 -1.38
CA ASP A 315 24.13 -5.00 -2.72
C ASP A 315 24.31 -6.52 -2.66
N GLY A 316 23.77 -7.21 -3.66
CA GLY A 316 24.12 -8.59 -3.95
C GLY A 316 25.54 -8.66 -4.48
N ARG A 317 26.23 -9.76 -4.18
CA ARG A 317 27.56 -10.05 -4.71
C ARG A 317 27.52 -10.24 -6.23
N SER A 318 28.55 -9.75 -6.90
CA SER A 318 28.79 -9.99 -8.32
C SER A 318 29.60 -11.28 -8.51
N GLY A 319 29.43 -11.98 -9.63
CA GLY A 319 30.23 -13.16 -9.97
C GLY A 319 31.72 -12.80 -10.09
N LEU A 320 32.62 -13.77 -9.87
CA LEU A 320 34.07 -13.53 -9.80
C LEU A 320 34.67 -12.96 -11.09
N GLU A 321 34.10 -13.30 -12.26
CA GLU A 321 34.56 -12.79 -13.57
C GLU A 321 33.94 -11.43 -13.95
N TYR A 322 33.27 -10.76 -13.02
CA TYR A 322 32.70 -9.44 -13.27
C TYR A 322 33.74 -8.33 -13.08
N GLY A 323 34.34 -7.87 -14.20
CA GLY A 323 35.34 -6.80 -14.24
C GLY A 323 34.79 -5.37 -14.34
N GLY A 324 33.51 -5.12 -14.01
CA GLY A 324 32.89 -3.79 -14.06
C GLY A 324 32.34 -3.33 -15.42
N VAL A 325 32.56 -4.11 -16.48
CA VAL A 325 31.99 -3.97 -17.85
C VAL A 325 31.32 -5.28 -18.28
N LEU A 326 30.58 -5.30 -19.40
CA LEU A 326 29.98 -6.54 -19.94
C LEU A 326 31.09 -7.59 -20.12
N GLY A 327 30.92 -8.78 -19.52
CA GLY A 327 31.93 -9.85 -19.49
C GLY A 327 31.29 -11.18 -19.08
N ASN A 328 32.08 -12.23 -18.87
CA ASN A 328 31.56 -13.58 -18.60
C ASN A 328 30.80 -13.71 -17.25
N GLY A 329 31.16 -12.89 -16.26
CA GLY A 329 30.45 -12.80 -14.97
C GLY A 329 29.34 -11.76 -14.98
N SER A 330 28.42 -11.85 -14.02
CA SER A 330 27.31 -10.91 -13.88
C SER A 330 27.35 -10.12 -12.58
N GLU A 331 26.73 -8.94 -12.60
CA GLU A 331 26.66 -8.02 -11.48
C GLU A 331 25.51 -8.43 -10.54
N GLY A 332 25.77 -8.35 -9.24
CA GLY A 332 24.69 -8.45 -8.24
C GLY A 332 23.76 -7.24 -8.31
N GLY A 333 22.51 -7.45 -7.89
CA GLY A 333 21.54 -6.37 -7.78
C GLY A 333 21.93 -5.36 -6.70
N LYS A 334 21.66 -4.08 -6.94
CA LYS A 334 21.90 -3.01 -5.97
C LYS A 334 20.84 -3.02 -4.88
N ALA A 335 21.26 -2.69 -3.67
CA ALA A 335 20.36 -2.57 -2.53
C ALA A 335 19.34 -1.44 -2.75
N PHE A 336 18.21 -1.49 -2.04
CA PHE A 336 17.24 -0.38 -2.04
C PHE A 336 17.92 0.95 -1.68
N LEU A 337 18.72 0.99 -0.61
CA LEU A 337 19.45 2.21 -0.20
C LEU A 337 20.46 2.72 -1.25
N ASN A 338 20.89 1.85 -2.17
CA ASN A 338 21.75 2.20 -3.31
C ASN A 338 20.95 2.49 -4.59
N GLY A 339 19.63 2.66 -4.46
CA GLY A 339 18.69 2.99 -5.53
C GLY A 339 18.11 1.78 -6.26
N GLY A 340 18.24 0.56 -5.73
CA GLY A 340 17.52 -0.63 -6.21
C GLY A 340 17.79 -1.05 -7.65
N LYS A 341 18.86 -0.54 -8.27
CA LYS A 341 19.21 -0.87 -9.66
C LYS A 341 19.47 -2.38 -9.80
N GLY A 342 18.89 -3.04 -10.80
CA GLY A 342 19.18 -4.46 -11.04
C GLY A 342 20.64 -4.73 -11.40
N GLY A 343 21.03 -5.98 -11.61
CA GLY A 343 22.38 -6.37 -12.02
C GLY A 343 22.59 -6.28 -13.53
N ARG A 344 23.79 -5.90 -13.98
CA ARG A 344 24.24 -6.17 -15.36
C ARG A 344 24.41 -7.65 -15.60
N ALA A 345 24.03 -8.09 -16.79
CA ALA A 345 24.43 -9.38 -17.32
C ALA A 345 25.61 -9.26 -18.27
N ALA A 346 26.13 -10.40 -18.68
CA ALA A 346 27.11 -10.55 -19.74
C ALA A 346 26.63 -9.98 -21.09
N MET A 347 25.31 -10.03 -21.35
CA MET A 347 24.67 -9.55 -22.57
C MET A 347 23.74 -8.35 -22.29
N PRO A 348 23.54 -7.42 -23.26
CA PRO A 348 22.75 -6.21 -23.07
C PRO A 348 21.25 -6.40 -22.86
N ILE A 349 20.73 -7.63 -23.00
CA ILE A 349 19.30 -7.94 -22.96
C ILE A 349 18.86 -8.66 -21.68
N MET A 350 19.80 -9.04 -20.81
CA MET A 350 19.56 -9.94 -19.68
C MET A 350 19.74 -9.25 -18.33
N PHE A 351 19.26 -8.02 -18.18
CA PHE A 351 19.45 -7.34 -16.91
C PHE A 351 18.59 -7.93 -15.81
N GLY A 352 19.13 -7.94 -14.59
CA GLY A 352 18.29 -8.11 -13.41
C GLY A 352 17.27 -6.98 -13.33
N GLY A 353 16.06 -7.31 -12.87
CA GLY A 353 14.99 -6.34 -12.75
C GLY A 353 15.33 -5.24 -11.75
N PHE A 354 14.93 -4.00 -12.05
CA PHE A 354 14.89 -2.92 -11.06
C PHE A 354 14.11 -3.36 -9.82
N GLY A 355 14.60 -3.00 -8.63
CA GLY A 355 14.23 -3.63 -7.37
C GLY A 355 15.28 -4.62 -6.86
N GLY A 356 16.51 -4.53 -7.37
CA GLY A 356 17.66 -5.31 -6.89
C GLY A 356 17.74 -6.75 -7.43
N GLY A 357 17.09 -7.08 -8.54
CA GLY A 357 17.31 -8.37 -9.20
C GLY A 357 18.75 -8.51 -9.68
N GLY A 358 19.38 -9.67 -9.47
CA GLY A 358 20.71 -9.99 -9.95
C GLY A 358 20.73 -10.28 -11.46
N GLY A 359 21.85 -10.00 -12.12
CA GLY A 359 22.02 -10.29 -13.54
C GLY A 359 22.27 -11.78 -13.80
N GLY A 360 21.68 -12.33 -14.86
CA GLY A 360 22.08 -13.60 -15.43
C GLY A 360 23.44 -13.49 -16.13
N THR A 361 24.08 -14.62 -16.37
CA THR A 361 25.31 -14.71 -17.18
C THR A 361 24.97 -15.03 -18.65
N HIS A 362 25.95 -15.38 -19.47
CA HIS A 362 25.77 -15.84 -20.86
C HIS A 362 26.42 -17.22 -21.05
N TYR A 363 25.96 -18.04 -22.01
CA TYR A 363 26.38 -19.43 -22.32
C TYR A 363 27.03 -20.24 -21.18
N LYS A 364 26.26 -21.16 -20.57
CA LYS A 364 26.67 -22.07 -19.47
C LYS A 364 26.96 -21.42 -18.11
N GLY A 365 26.53 -20.19 -17.87
CA GLY A 365 26.61 -19.57 -16.55
C GLY A 365 25.26 -19.50 -15.82
N GLY A 366 25.35 -19.06 -14.57
CA GLY A 366 24.32 -18.95 -13.55
C GLY A 366 23.23 -17.91 -13.81
N ALA A 367 22.06 -18.15 -13.26
CA ALA A 367 20.93 -17.23 -13.25
C ALA A 367 21.01 -16.24 -12.09
N GLY A 368 20.35 -15.09 -12.25
CA GLY A 368 20.34 -14.04 -11.23
C GLY A 368 19.40 -14.32 -10.06
N GLY A 369 19.79 -13.93 -8.85
CA GLY A 369 18.93 -13.97 -7.66
C GLY A 369 17.89 -12.85 -7.64
N GLY A 370 16.72 -13.10 -7.07
CA GLY A 370 15.66 -12.10 -6.93
C GLY A 370 16.02 -11.02 -5.90
N GLY A 371 15.60 -9.77 -6.14
CA GLY A 371 15.76 -8.67 -5.18
C GLY A 371 14.70 -8.69 -4.08
N GLY A 372 14.92 -8.00 -2.96
CA GLY A 372 13.93 -7.95 -1.88
C GLY A 372 14.46 -7.32 -0.61
N TYR A 373 13.80 -7.60 0.52
CA TYR A 373 14.30 -7.19 1.84
C TYR A 373 15.69 -7.78 2.08
N SER A 374 15.83 -9.09 1.90
CA SER A 374 17.13 -9.72 1.70
C SER A 374 17.22 -10.24 0.26
N GLY A 375 18.41 -10.23 -0.32
CA GLY A 375 18.61 -10.70 -1.68
C GLY A 375 18.52 -12.21 -1.80
N GLY A 376 17.97 -12.73 -2.89
CA GLY A 376 18.04 -14.13 -3.25
C GLY A 376 19.45 -14.55 -3.68
N SER A 377 19.75 -15.85 -3.60
CA SER A 377 21.07 -16.37 -3.96
C SER A 377 21.38 -16.25 -5.46
N SER A 378 22.68 -16.27 -5.79
CA SER A 378 23.14 -16.54 -7.15
C SER A 378 22.78 -17.95 -7.61
N GLY A 379 22.44 -18.12 -8.88
CA GLY A 379 22.33 -19.43 -9.53
C GLY A 379 23.69 -19.96 -9.96
N ALA A 380 23.91 -21.29 -9.89
CA ALA A 380 25.13 -21.92 -10.40
C ALA A 380 25.10 -22.11 -11.94
N GLY A 381 26.26 -22.20 -12.59
CA GLY A 381 26.38 -22.40 -14.04
C GLY A 381 26.09 -23.83 -14.53
N VAL A 382 25.04 -24.46 -14.02
CA VAL A 382 24.66 -25.85 -14.36
C VAL A 382 23.20 -25.91 -14.81
N SER A 383 22.87 -26.89 -15.66
CA SER A 383 21.50 -27.14 -16.12
C SER A 383 20.58 -27.49 -14.95
N ASP A 384 19.30 -27.13 -15.05
CA ASP A 384 18.32 -27.31 -13.99
C ASP A 384 18.80 -26.70 -12.67
N SER A 385 19.11 -25.40 -12.72
CA SER A 385 19.47 -24.60 -11.55
C SER A 385 18.76 -23.25 -11.62
N CYS A 386 18.70 -22.57 -10.47
CA CYS A 386 18.10 -21.24 -10.41
C CYS A 386 18.70 -20.38 -9.32
N GLY A 387 18.69 -19.07 -9.54
CA GLY A 387 18.90 -18.11 -8.47
C GLY A 387 17.77 -18.19 -7.46
N GLY A 388 18.06 -17.89 -6.21
CA GLY A 388 17.02 -17.85 -5.18
C GLY A 388 16.11 -16.64 -5.32
N GLY A 389 14.86 -16.75 -4.89
CA GLY A 389 13.97 -15.59 -4.77
C GLY A 389 14.32 -14.71 -3.56
N GLY A 390 13.99 -13.42 -3.65
CA GLY A 390 14.26 -12.44 -2.59
C GLY A 390 13.41 -12.67 -1.33
N GLY A 391 13.91 -12.20 -0.20
CA GLY A 391 13.18 -12.14 1.07
C GLY A 391 12.18 -10.98 1.09
N SER A 392 11.16 -11.10 1.93
CA SER A 392 10.09 -10.12 2.12
C SER A 392 10.09 -9.54 3.54
N PHE A 393 9.36 -8.45 3.76
CA PHE A 393 9.25 -7.80 5.07
C PHE A 393 7.87 -7.16 5.25
N ASN A 394 7.32 -7.24 6.47
CA ASN A 394 6.06 -6.59 6.82
C ASN A 394 6.06 -6.17 8.28
N SER A 395 5.94 -4.85 8.53
CA SER A 395 5.82 -4.28 9.89
C SER A 395 4.40 -3.88 10.27
N GLY A 396 3.42 -4.14 9.39
CA GLY A 396 2.02 -3.73 9.57
C GLY A 396 1.21 -4.69 10.43
N ARG A 397 -0.02 -4.29 10.74
CA ARG A 397 -1.05 -5.16 11.35
C ARG A 397 -1.81 -5.94 10.28
N ASP A 398 -2.60 -6.93 10.69
CA ASP A 398 -3.48 -7.72 9.80
C ASP A 398 -2.75 -8.31 8.58
N GLN A 399 -1.54 -8.83 8.80
CA GLN A 399 -0.64 -9.21 7.73
C GLN A 399 -1.22 -10.34 6.87
N ARG A 400 -1.01 -10.24 5.55
CA ARG A 400 -1.12 -11.38 4.63
C ARG A 400 0.13 -11.43 3.78
N ASN A 401 0.90 -12.50 3.96
CA ASN A 401 2.21 -12.67 3.36
C ASN A 401 2.22 -14.00 2.59
N ASP A 402 2.09 -13.91 1.29
CA ASP A 402 2.10 -15.05 0.39
C ASP A 402 3.44 -15.11 -0.33
N CYS A 403 4.17 -16.21 -0.12
CA CYS A 403 5.29 -16.53 -0.99
C CYS A 403 4.73 -16.88 -2.38
N CYS A 404 5.52 -16.62 -3.42
CA CYS A 404 5.26 -17.18 -4.75
C CYS A 404 3.90 -16.81 -5.41
N TYR A 405 3.43 -15.57 -5.24
CA TYR A 405 2.16 -15.08 -5.80
C TYR A 405 2.26 -14.69 -7.27
N ASN A 406 3.25 -13.87 -7.62
CA ASN A 406 3.32 -13.26 -8.95
C ASN A 406 4.05 -14.17 -9.93
N SER A 407 3.28 -14.87 -10.75
CA SER A 407 3.82 -15.76 -11.77
C SER A 407 4.13 -15.09 -13.10
N ASP A 408 3.85 -13.79 -13.28
CA ASP A 408 4.13 -13.09 -14.52
C ASP A 408 4.34 -11.58 -14.39
N GLY A 409 5.32 -11.08 -15.14
CA GLY A 409 5.56 -9.66 -15.31
C GLY A 409 6.10 -8.93 -14.09
N HIS A 410 5.79 -7.64 -14.06
CA HIS A 410 6.30 -6.68 -13.09
C HIS A 410 5.59 -6.80 -11.74
N GLY A 411 6.18 -6.16 -10.74
CA GLY A 411 5.53 -5.94 -9.46
C GLY A 411 4.43 -4.88 -9.56
N GLN A 412 3.75 -4.68 -8.44
CA GLN A 412 2.75 -3.65 -8.25
C GLN A 412 2.70 -3.27 -6.77
N VAL A 413 2.31 -2.04 -6.46
CA VAL A 413 1.97 -1.64 -5.09
C VAL A 413 0.58 -1.01 -5.09
N THR A 414 -0.29 -1.47 -4.21
CA THR A 414 -1.63 -0.92 -4.04
C THR A 414 -1.77 -0.33 -2.65
N VAL A 415 -2.27 0.90 -2.57
CA VAL A 415 -2.48 1.63 -1.32
C VAL A 415 -3.95 2.04 -1.23
N THR A 416 -4.67 1.48 -0.27
CA THR A 416 -6.10 1.69 -0.08
C THR A 416 -6.39 2.30 1.28
N LEU A 417 -7.11 3.42 1.33
CA LEU A 417 -7.58 4.01 2.58
C LEU A 417 -8.75 3.17 3.13
N LEU A 418 -8.58 2.61 4.33
CA LEU A 418 -9.59 1.80 5.01
C LEU A 418 -10.52 2.66 5.86
N LYS A 419 -9.96 3.67 6.54
CA LYS A 419 -10.71 4.57 7.43
C LYS A 419 -9.96 5.89 7.60
N GLY A 420 -10.66 7.01 7.47
CA GLY A 420 -10.14 8.34 7.82
C GLY A 420 -10.07 8.52 9.35
N ASN A 421 -9.15 9.36 9.81
CA ASN A 421 -9.06 9.74 11.23
C ASN A 421 -10.13 10.74 11.65
#